data_AF-A0A3S4DQ44-F1
#
_entry.id   AF-A0A3S4DQ44-F1
#
_cell.length_a   1.000
_cell.length_b   1.000
_cell.length_c   1.000
_cell.angle_alpha   90.00
_cell.angle_beta   90.00
_cell.angle_gamma   90.00
#
_symmetry.space_group_name_H-M   'P 1'
#
loop_
_entity.id
_entity.type
_entity.pdbx_description
1 polymer ?
#
loop_
_entity_poly.entity_id
_entity_poly.type
_entity_poly.pdbx_seq_one_letter_code
_entity_poly.pdbx_strand_id
1 'polypeptide(L)'
;MEYITDTLHTLKQLDEEEYRCFHAQCGSPLFYDWRFLQAAELSPLLSVKQFFYLTVRIEGKLVAFIPAYLQRLDVVDPFRVLEQKARYTK
;
A
#
# COMPACT_ATOMS: atom_id res chain seq x y z
N MET A 1 -2.68 12.77 -22.69
CA MET A 1 -2.48 11.47 -22.02
C MET A 1 -3.29 11.51 -20.75
N GLU A 2 -4.39 10.77 -20.70
CA GLU A 2 -5.29 10.74 -19.55
C GLU A 2 -4.72 9.80 -18.50
N TYR A 3 -4.63 10.28 -17.26
CA TYR A 3 -4.26 9.48 -16.11
C TYR A 3 -5.48 9.35 -15.20
N ILE A 4 -5.79 8.12 -14.80
CA ILE A 4 -6.88 7.82 -13.88
C ILE A 4 -6.24 7.37 -12.58
N THR A 5 -6.62 8.02 -11.47
CA THR A 5 -6.15 7.66 -10.13
C THR A 5 -7.30 7.08 -9.34
N ASP A 6 -7.10 5.90 -8.76
CA ASP A 6 -8.11 5.26 -7.92
C ASP A 6 -7.54 4.93 -6.54
N THR A 7 -8.45 4.84 -5.57
CA THR A 7 -8.15 4.34 -4.23
C THR A 7 -9.01 3.10 -3.99
N LEU A 8 -8.35 1.95 -3.90
CA LEU A 8 -8.99 0.69 -3.56
C LEU A 8 -8.91 0.44 -2.05
N HIS A 9 -9.90 -0.25 -1.49
CA HIS A 9 -9.98 -0.54 -0.05
C HIS A 9 -9.73 -2.01 0.28
N THR A 10 -9.63 -2.87 -0.73
CA THR A 10 -9.16 -4.24 -0.62
C THR A 10 -8.35 -4.59 -1.85
N LEU A 11 -7.31 -5.42 -1.68
CA LEU A 11 -6.49 -5.90 -2.77
C LEU A 11 -7.32 -6.68 -3.81
N LYS A 12 -8.44 -7.30 -3.39
CA LYS A 12 -9.36 -8.03 -4.28
C LYS A 12 -10.06 -7.18 -5.33
N GLN A 13 -10.02 -5.85 -5.21
CA GLN A 13 -10.53 -4.95 -6.25
C GLN A 13 -9.56 -4.78 -7.42
N LEU A 14 -8.32 -5.26 -7.27
CA LEU A 14 -7.32 -5.28 -8.33
C LEU A 14 -7.25 -6.66 -8.96
N ASP A 15 -7.07 -6.69 -10.28
CA ASP A 15 -6.82 -7.96 -10.98
C ASP A 15 -5.43 -8.50 -10.61
N GLU A 16 -5.38 -9.75 -10.17
CA GLU A 16 -4.15 -10.39 -9.68
C GLU A 16 -3.12 -10.57 -10.80
N GLU A 17 -3.55 -10.96 -12.00
CA GLU A 17 -2.66 -11.23 -13.12
C GLU A 17 -2.06 -9.93 -13.66
N GLU A 18 -2.88 -8.89 -13.81
CA GLU A 18 -2.43 -7.54 -14.15
C GLU A 18 -1.38 -7.05 -13.15
N TYR A 19 -1.66 -7.17 -11.84
CA TYR A 19 -0.73 -6.72 -10.81
C TYR A 19 0.59 -7.49 -10.85
N ARG A 20 0.54 -8.82 -11.02
CA ARG A 20 1.75 -9.65 -11.11
C ARG A 20 2.61 -9.26 -12.31
N CYS A 21 1.99 -8.99 -13.46
CA CYS A 21 2.69 -8.48 -14.64
C CYS A 21 3.37 -7.13 -14.36
N PHE A 22 2.63 -6.19 -13.74
CA PHE A 22 3.15 -4.89 -13.33
C PHE A 22 4.33 -5.01 -12.35
N HIS A 23 4.19 -5.83 -11.30
CA HIS A 23 5.22 -6.08 -10.28
C HIS A 23 6.53 -6.61 -10.90
N ALA A 24 6.41 -7.57 -11.81
CA ALA A 24 7.55 -8.14 -12.53
C ALA A 24 8.26 -7.12 -13.42
N GLN A 25 7.51 -6.23 -14.08
CA GLN A 25 8.07 -5.16 -14.93
C GLN A 25 8.79 -4.08 -14.12
N CYS A 26 8.28 -3.74 -12.93
CA CYS A 26 8.89 -2.72 -12.08
C CYS A 26 10.17 -3.19 -11.36
N GLY A 27 10.42 -4.50 -11.27
CA GLY A 27 11.53 -5.04 -10.48
C GLY A 27 11.44 -4.67 -9.00
N SER A 28 10.21 -4.52 -8.49
CA SER A 28 9.99 -4.01 -7.13
C SER A 28 10.31 -5.06 -6.06
N PRO A 29 10.56 -4.64 -4.79
CA PRO A 29 10.93 -5.56 -3.72
C PRO A 29 9.89 -6.66 -3.45
N LEU A 30 10.32 -7.75 -2.82
CA LEU A 30 9.46 -8.89 -2.45
C LEU A 30 8.25 -8.49 -1.61
N PHE A 31 8.35 -7.42 -0.81
CA PHE A 31 7.23 -6.92 0.01
C PHE A 31 6.04 -6.41 -0.82
N TYR A 32 6.25 -6.18 -2.12
CA TYR A 32 5.19 -5.85 -3.08
C TYR A 32 4.71 -7.08 -3.88
N ASP A 33 5.22 -8.29 -3.62
CA ASP A 33 4.65 -9.50 -4.22
C ASP A 33 3.18 -9.64 -3.74
N TRP A 34 2.30 -10.02 -4.67
CA TRP A 34 0.87 -10.18 -4.41
C TRP A 34 0.57 -10.97 -3.13
N ARG A 35 1.32 -12.04 -2.86
CA ARG A 35 1.11 -12.90 -1.70
C ARG A 35 1.44 -12.17 -0.40
N PHE A 36 2.45 -11.30 -0.40
CA PHE A 36 2.81 -10.50 0.77
C PHE A 36 1.77 -9.41 1.03
N LEU A 37 1.29 -8.75 0.00
CA LEU A 37 0.21 -7.76 0.12
C LEU A 37 -1.08 -8.41 0.63
N GLN A 38 -1.44 -9.57 0.07
CA GLN A 38 -2.61 -10.34 0.51
C GLN A 38 -2.46 -10.81 1.96
N ALA A 39 -1.27 -11.31 2.35
CA ALA A 39 -1.01 -11.70 3.74
C ALA A 39 -1.09 -10.50 4.69
N ALA A 40 -0.59 -9.33 4.29
CA ALA A 40 -0.69 -8.11 5.07
C ALA A 40 -2.14 -7.66 5.26
N GLU A 41 -3.01 -7.85 4.27
CA GLU A 41 -4.44 -7.54 4.37
C GLU A 41 -5.21 -8.56 5.24
N LEU A 42 -4.97 -9.86 5.03
CA LEU A 42 -5.74 -10.93 5.69
C LEU A 42 -5.25 -11.26 7.10
N SER A 43 -3.97 -11.03 7.38
CA SER A 43 -3.34 -11.38 8.66
C SER A 43 -2.27 -10.36 9.03
N PRO A 44 -2.67 -9.10 9.26
CA PRO A 44 -1.73 -8.03 9.55
C PRO A 44 -1.02 -8.28 10.89
N LEU A 45 0.30 -8.07 10.90
CA LEU A 45 1.12 -8.18 12.11
C LEU A 45 0.76 -7.11 13.16
N LEU A 46 0.41 -5.90 12.70
CA LEU A 46 0.01 -4.77 13.53
C LEU A 46 -1.46 -4.46 13.26
N SER A 47 -2.21 -3.99 14.26
CA SER A 47 -3.61 -3.60 14.02
C SER A 47 -3.71 -2.50 12.96
N VAL A 48 -4.38 -2.82 11.86
CA VAL A 48 -4.72 -1.88 10.78
C VAL A 48 -6.19 -1.48 10.91
N LYS A 49 -6.48 -0.19 10.80
CA LYS A 49 -7.84 0.35 10.78
C LYS A 49 -8.45 0.29 9.39
N GLN A 50 -7.66 0.61 8.37
CA GLN A 50 -8.09 0.62 6.99
C GLN A 50 -6.90 0.39 6.06
N PHE A 51 -7.13 -0.41 5.02
CA PHE A 51 -6.21 -0.60 3.90
C PHE A 51 -6.61 0.33 2.75
N PHE A 52 -5.59 0.88 2.09
CA PHE A 52 -5.73 1.66 0.87
C PHE A 52 -4.70 1.18 -0.14
N TYR A 53 -5.12 1.01 -1.39
CA TYR A 53 -4.21 0.75 -2.51
C TYR A 53 -4.45 1.84 -3.54
N LEU A 54 -3.49 2.76 -3.62
CA LEU A 54 -3.50 3.84 -4.57
C LEU A 54 -3.00 3.30 -5.90
N THR A 55 -3.79 3.46 -6.95
CA THR A 55 -3.42 3.02 -8.29
C THR A 55 -3.42 4.20 -9.25
N VAL A 56 -2.56 4.13 -10.25
CA VAL A 56 -2.58 5.05 -11.39
C VAL A 56 -2.64 4.22 -12.67
N ARG A 57 -3.55 4.60 -13.57
CA ARG A 57 -3.71 3.97 -14.88
C ARG A 57 -3.50 4.98 -15.99
N ILE A 58 -2.84 4.54 -17.06
CA ILE A 58 -2.70 5.27 -18.33
C ILE A 58 -3.21 4.35 -19.43
N GLU A 59 -4.17 4.81 -20.22
CA GLU A 59 -4.79 4.00 -21.29
C GLU A 59 -5.30 2.64 -20.78
N GLY A 60 -5.88 2.64 -19.57
CA GLY A 60 -6.39 1.45 -18.90
C GLY A 60 -5.33 0.57 -18.22
N LYS A 61 -4.04 0.75 -18.49
CA LYS A 61 -2.95 -0.07 -17.92
C LYS A 61 -2.48 0.48 -16.57
N LEU A 62 -2.30 -0.40 -15.59
CA LEU A 62 -1.67 -0.04 -14.32
C LEU A 62 -0.21 0.41 -14.52
N VAL A 63 0.13 1.62 -14.07
CA VAL A 63 1.47 2.21 -14.19
C VAL A 63 2.08 2.61 -12.85
N ALA A 64 1.28 2.73 -11.79
CA ALA A 64 1.77 2.93 -10.44
C ALA A 64 0.85 2.29 -9.42
N PHE A 65 1.44 1.87 -8.29
CA PHE A 65 0.74 1.24 -7.19
C PHE A 65 1.46 1.58 -5.87
N ILE A 66 0.70 2.03 -4.86
CA ILE A 66 1.21 2.26 -3.51
C ILE A 66 0.22 1.70 -2.48
N PRO A 67 0.62 0.72 -1.67
CA PRO A 67 -0.16 0.33 -0.49
C PRO A 67 0.03 1.38 0.61
N ALA A 68 -1.06 1.74 1.27
CA ALA A 68 -1.09 2.63 2.42
C ALA A 68 -2.03 2.08 3.49
N TYR A 69 -1.64 2.25 4.75
CA TYR A 69 -2.34 1.68 5.88
C TYR A 69 -2.66 2.77 6.90
N LEU A 70 -3.91 2.87 7.30
CA LEU A 70 -4.29 3.70 8.44
C LEU A 70 -4.13 2.87 9.71
N GLN A 71 -3.23 3.32 10.60
CA GLN A 71 -2.91 2.64 11.84
C GLN A 71 -2.90 3.65 12.99
N ARG A 72 -3.12 3.16 14.21
CA ARG A 72 -2.94 4.01 15.38
C ARG A 72 -1.45 4.24 15.63
N LEU A 73 -1.07 5.47 15.94
CA LEU A 73 0.33 5.83 16.16
C LEU A 73 0.97 5.03 17.31
N ASP A 74 0.23 4.78 18.39
CA ASP A 74 0.72 4.03 19.55
C ASP A 74 0.97 2.54 19.27
N VAL A 75 0.43 2.00 18.17
CA VAL A 75 0.68 0.63 17.71
C VAL A 75 1.93 0.54 16.85
N VAL A 76 2.15 1.53 15.98
CA VAL A 76 3.29 1.55 15.04
C VAL A 76 4.55 2.22 15.63
N ASP A 77 4.38 3.02 16.69
CA ASP A 77 5.45 3.74 17.37
C ASP A 77 5.34 3.56 18.91
N PRO A 78 5.55 2.33 19.42
CA PRO A 78 5.40 2.03 20.85
C PRO A 78 6.38 2.82 21.72
N PHE A 79 7.53 3.23 21.17
CA PHE A 79 8.54 4.03 21.86
C PHE A 79 8.33 5.54 21.70
N ARG A 80 7.29 5.97 20.99
CA ARG A 80 6.94 7.38 20.72
C ARG A 80 8.06 8.18 20.05
N VAL A 81 8.95 7.52 19.31
CA VAL A 81 10.09 8.17 18.65
C VAL A 81 9.62 9.05 17.50
N LEU A 82 8.62 8.61 16.73
CA LEU A 82 8.01 9.40 15.65
C LEU A 82 7.25 10.58 16.24
N GLU A 83 6.48 10.34 17.32
CA GLU A 83 5.76 11.41 18.01
C GLU A 83 6.71 12.49 18.56
N GLN A 84 7.80 12.08 19.22
CA GLN A 84 8.79 12.99 19.77
C GLN A 84 9.43 13.82 18.66
N LYS A 85 9.91 13.19 17.58
CA LYS A 85 10.56 13.91 16.47
C LYS A 85 9.62 14.89 15.76
N ALA A 86 8.35 14.55 15.57
CA ALA A 86 7.39 15.45 14.92
C ALA A 86 7.15 16.75 15.71
N ARG A 87 7.36 16.74 17.02
CA ARG A 87 7.19 17.92 17.89
C ARG A 87 8.40 18.87 17.89
N TYR A 88 9.60 18.37 17.61
CA TYR A 88 10.82 19.20 17.56
C TYR A 88 10.97 20.00 16.27
N THR A 89 10.17 19.71 15.24
CA THR A 89 10.18 20.42 13.96
C THR A 89 9.12 21.54 13.88
N LYS A 90 8.45 21.84 14.99
CA LYS A 90 7.56 23.00 15.16
C LYS A 90 8.24 24.07 16.00
#